data_AF-A0A377GC90-F1
#
_entry.id   AF-A0A377GC90-F1
#
_cell.length_a   1.000
_cell.length_b   1.000
_cell.length_c   1.000
_cell.angle_alpha   90.00
_cell.angle_beta   90.00
_cell.angle_gamma   90.00
#
_symmetry.space_group_name_H-M   'P 1'
#
loop_
_entity.id
_entity.type
_entity.pdbx_description
1 polymer ?
#
loop_
_entity_poly.entity_id
_entity_poly.type
_entity_poly.pdbx_seq_one_letter_code
_entity_poly.pdbx_strand_id
1 'polypeptide(L)'
;MRNLLIFIFCTIHTAVFANDLGKDTYQTSCKSCHAPQLAIGMKAPAAFDKKAWDARFKNAEMEAQKNPADYKTAMDYLLYSIKLGKGLMPHGGLCKEANVPQKNCSDEAFVEAINYMAQEKKSGSTDNKAPE
;
A
#
# COMPACT_ATOMS: atom_id res chain seq x y z
N MET A 1 -15.88 -23.94 -55.13
CA MET A 1 -15.21 -22.64 -54.94
C MET A 1 -15.47 -22.17 -53.52
N ARG A 2 -14.41 -21.67 -52.88
CA ARG A 2 -14.20 -21.49 -51.44
C ARG A 2 -14.72 -20.12 -51.00
N ASN A 3 -15.83 -20.06 -50.27
CA ASN A 3 -16.28 -18.82 -49.64
C ASN A 3 -15.79 -18.81 -48.18
N LEU A 4 -14.73 -18.05 -47.98
CA LEU A 4 -13.99 -17.84 -46.76
C LEU A 4 -14.83 -17.01 -45.78
N LEU A 5 -15.36 -17.62 -44.71
CA LEU A 5 -15.92 -16.90 -43.56
C LEU A 5 -14.74 -16.33 -42.75
N ILE A 6 -14.45 -15.05 -42.91
CA ILE A 6 -13.47 -14.33 -42.09
C ILE A 6 -14.16 -13.90 -40.80
N PHE A 7 -14.05 -14.70 -39.75
CA PHE A 7 -14.37 -14.28 -38.39
C PHE A 7 -13.26 -13.37 -37.87
N ILE A 8 -13.51 -12.06 -37.86
CA ILE A 8 -12.63 -11.09 -37.19
C ILE A 8 -12.86 -11.23 -35.68
N PHE A 9 -12.00 -12.00 -35.02
CA PHE A 9 -11.88 -12.03 -33.57
C PHE A 9 -11.12 -10.77 -33.13
N CYS A 10 -11.85 -9.69 -32.81
CA CYS A 10 -11.28 -8.58 -32.07
C CYS A 10 -10.98 -9.04 -30.64
N THR A 11 -9.79 -9.57 -30.41
CA THR A 11 -9.24 -9.74 -29.06
C THR A 11 -9.00 -8.34 -28.49
N ILE A 12 -9.99 -7.80 -27.79
CA ILE A 12 -9.82 -6.66 -26.87
C ILE A 12 -8.82 -7.12 -25.80
N HIS A 13 -7.55 -6.78 -26.02
CA HIS A 13 -6.54 -6.87 -24.98
C HIS A 13 -6.91 -5.78 -23.99
N THR A 14 -7.52 -6.16 -22.87
CA THR A 14 -7.54 -5.30 -21.69
C THR A 14 -6.09 -5.14 -21.28
N ALA A 15 -5.46 -4.06 -21.74
CA ALA A 15 -4.25 -3.56 -21.11
C ALA A 15 -4.66 -3.28 -19.66
N VAL A 16 -4.36 -4.24 -18.78
CA VAL A 16 -4.43 -4.07 -17.34
C VAL A 16 -3.37 -3.02 -17.05
N PHE A 17 -3.75 -1.74 -17.12
CA PHE A 17 -3.02 -0.68 -16.48
C PHE A 17 -3.05 -1.05 -15.00
N ALA A 18 -1.95 -1.61 -14.51
CA ALA A 18 -1.77 -1.82 -13.08
C ALA A 18 -1.80 -0.43 -12.47
N ASN A 19 -2.93 -0.06 -11.87
CA ASN A 19 -3.03 1.15 -11.10
C ASN A 19 -2.10 0.95 -9.91
N ASP A 20 -1.01 1.73 -9.81
CA ASP A 20 -0.02 1.58 -8.75
C ASP A 20 -0.52 2.25 -7.45
N LEU A 21 -1.77 1.97 -7.11
CA LEU A 21 -2.52 2.63 -6.05
C LEU A 21 -1.77 2.56 -4.72
N GLY A 22 -1.16 1.41 -4.40
CA GLY A 22 -0.36 1.25 -3.20
C GLY A 22 0.88 2.15 -3.18
N LYS A 23 1.59 2.26 -4.30
CA LYS A 23 2.73 3.17 -4.41
C LYS A 23 2.29 4.62 -4.36
N ASP A 24 1.21 4.98 -5.04
CA ASP A 24 0.71 6.36 -5.10
C ASP A 24 0.27 6.84 -3.71
N THR A 25 -0.48 6.00 -2.98
CA THR A 25 -0.86 6.28 -1.59
C THR A 25 0.37 6.33 -0.68
N TYR A 26 1.32 5.42 -0.85
CA TYR A 26 2.60 5.48 -0.13
C TYR A 26 3.33 6.81 -0.37
N GLN A 27 3.49 7.22 -1.62
CA GLN A 27 4.20 8.45 -1.98
C GLN A 27 3.48 9.69 -1.46
N THR A 28 2.15 9.69 -1.52
CA THR A 28 1.31 10.82 -1.13
C THR A 28 1.29 11.05 0.38
N SER A 29 1.22 9.99 1.19
CA SER A 29 0.98 10.14 2.63
C SER A 29 1.93 9.36 3.53
N CYS A 30 2.24 8.10 3.20
CA CYS A 30 2.98 7.21 4.11
C CYS A 30 4.50 7.48 4.12
N LYS A 31 5.06 7.91 2.99
CA LYS A 31 6.51 8.02 2.74
C LYS A 31 7.21 8.94 3.75
N SER A 32 6.56 10.01 4.20
CA SER A 32 7.13 10.98 5.14
C SER A 32 7.56 10.36 6.48
N CYS A 33 6.97 9.22 6.85
CA CYS A 33 7.33 8.47 8.06
C CYS A 33 7.94 7.12 7.75
N HIS A 34 7.43 6.41 6.73
CA HIS A 34 7.83 5.03 6.46
C HIS A 34 9.00 4.88 5.49
N ALA A 35 9.49 5.95 4.85
CA ALA A 35 10.70 5.84 4.04
C ALA A 35 11.89 5.35 4.91
N PRO A 36 12.71 4.39 4.45
CA PRO A 36 13.78 3.79 5.27
C PRO A 36 14.68 4.80 5.99
N GLN A 37 14.99 5.92 5.32
CA GLN A 37 15.83 6.99 5.86
C GLN A 37 15.14 7.87 6.92
N LEU A 38 13.81 7.85 7.02
CA LEU A 38 13.03 8.62 7.99
C LEU A 38 12.48 7.74 9.12
N ALA A 39 12.22 6.47 8.83
CA ALA A 39 11.52 5.54 9.71
C ALA A 39 12.14 5.38 11.10
N ILE A 40 13.47 5.38 11.20
CA ILE A 40 14.18 5.27 12.48
C ILE A 40 13.84 6.47 13.38
N GLY A 41 13.94 7.69 12.86
CA GLY A 41 13.63 8.91 13.60
C GLY A 41 12.14 9.03 13.96
N MET A 42 11.28 8.55 13.07
CA MET A 42 9.82 8.55 13.26
C MET A 42 9.31 7.36 14.09
N LYS A 43 10.20 6.44 14.49
CA LYS A 43 9.85 5.16 15.13
C LYS A 43 8.77 4.37 14.38
N ALA A 44 8.77 4.48 13.04
CA ALA A 44 7.85 3.78 12.15
C ALA A 44 8.50 2.50 11.61
N PRO A 45 7.74 1.46 11.20
CA PRO A 45 8.29 0.35 10.44
C PRO A 45 8.76 0.86 9.07
N ALA A 46 10.04 0.72 8.76
CA ALA A 46 10.57 1.12 7.46
C ALA A 46 9.89 0.33 6.34
N ALA A 47 9.47 1.02 5.29
CA ALA A 47 9.01 0.40 4.06
C ALA A 47 10.12 -0.52 3.54
N PHE A 48 9.72 -1.70 3.11
CA PHE A 48 10.56 -2.78 2.61
C PHE A 48 11.51 -3.41 3.63
N ASP A 49 11.36 -3.12 4.92
CA ASP A 49 11.97 -3.91 5.99
C ASP A 49 11.10 -5.13 6.29
N LYS A 50 11.42 -6.24 5.64
CA LYS A 50 10.68 -7.49 5.78
C LYS A 50 10.50 -7.92 7.23
N LYS A 51 11.55 -7.81 8.05
CA LYS A 51 11.49 -8.23 9.46
C LYS A 51 10.55 -7.35 10.26
N ALA A 52 10.57 -6.04 10.03
CA ALA A 52 9.66 -5.12 10.69
C ALA A 52 8.20 -5.42 10.31
N TRP A 53 7.91 -5.61 9.01
CA TRP A 53 6.56 -5.88 8.53
C TRP A 53 6.05 -7.27 8.92
N ASP A 54 6.86 -8.32 8.84
CA ASP A 54 6.50 -9.66 9.33
C ASP A 54 6.05 -9.61 10.80
N ALA A 55 6.78 -8.87 11.65
CA ALA A 55 6.41 -8.69 13.06
C ALA A 55 5.09 -7.91 13.22
N ARG A 56 4.77 -6.95 12.34
CA ARG A 56 3.50 -6.23 12.37
C ARG A 56 2.33 -7.12 11.96
N PHE A 57 2.48 -7.90 10.90
CA PHE A 57 1.46 -8.85 10.47
C PHE A 57 1.21 -9.91 11.55
N LYS A 58 2.26 -10.50 12.14
CA LYS A 58 2.10 -11.47 13.25
C LYS A 58 1.34 -10.86 14.44
N ASN A 59 1.65 -9.63 14.82
CA ASN A 59 0.93 -8.97 15.90
C ASN A 59 -0.53 -8.69 15.52
N ALA A 60 -0.78 -8.27 14.28
CA ALA A 60 -2.13 -8.03 13.79
C ALA A 60 -2.97 -9.32 13.72
N GLU A 61 -2.38 -10.45 13.34
CA GLU A 61 -3.01 -11.77 13.41
C GLU A 61 -3.43 -12.12 14.85
N MET A 62 -2.54 -11.91 15.82
CA MET A 62 -2.86 -12.15 17.23
C MET A 62 -4.00 -11.24 17.72
N GLU A 63 -4.04 -9.98 17.30
CA GLU A 63 -5.13 -9.06 17.66
C GLU A 63 -6.46 -9.43 17.00
N ALA A 64 -6.44 -9.91 15.76
CA ALA A 64 -7.63 -10.44 15.11
C ALA A 64 -8.15 -11.72 15.78
N GLN A 65 -7.25 -12.61 16.21
CA GLN A 65 -7.63 -13.82 16.95
C GLN A 65 -8.27 -13.50 18.32
N LYS A 66 -7.79 -12.46 19.00
CA LYS A 66 -8.36 -12.02 20.30
C LYS A 66 -9.73 -11.33 20.13
N ASN A 67 -9.94 -10.64 19.01
CA ASN A 67 -11.14 -9.83 18.78
C ASN A 67 -11.81 -10.21 17.44
N PRO A 68 -12.28 -11.46 17.27
CA PRO A 68 -12.77 -11.96 15.99
C PRO A 68 -14.10 -11.33 15.53
N ALA A 69 -14.81 -10.66 16.45
CA ALA A 69 -16.00 -9.88 16.11
C ALA A 69 -15.65 -8.57 15.37
N ASP A 70 -14.48 -8.00 15.66
CA ASP A 70 -14.04 -6.70 15.13
C ASP A 70 -13.10 -6.86 13.92
N TYR A 71 -12.24 -7.89 13.93
CA TYR A 71 -11.25 -8.10 12.88
C TYR A 71 -11.25 -9.57 12.44
N LYS A 72 -11.50 -9.80 11.15
CA LYS A 72 -11.48 -11.16 10.57
C LYS A 72 -10.07 -11.54 10.12
N THR A 73 -9.26 -10.56 9.76
CA THR A 73 -7.91 -10.74 9.24
C THR A 73 -6.91 -9.80 9.89
N ALA A 74 -5.62 -10.11 9.72
CA ALA A 74 -4.53 -9.19 10.09
C ALA A 74 -4.66 -7.84 9.38
N MET A 75 -5.06 -7.85 8.11
CA MET A 75 -5.24 -6.62 7.34
C MET A 75 -6.36 -5.75 7.90
N ASP A 76 -7.45 -6.33 8.38
CA ASP A 76 -8.54 -5.57 9.02
C ASP A 76 -8.03 -4.79 10.24
N TYR A 77 -7.20 -5.43 11.07
CA TYR A 77 -6.60 -4.78 12.23
C TYR A 77 -5.58 -3.69 11.83
N LEU A 78 -4.76 -3.94 10.81
CA LEU A 78 -3.80 -2.96 10.31
C LEU A 78 -4.52 -1.74 9.72
N LEU A 79 -5.54 -1.95 8.90
CA LEU A 79 -6.37 -0.90 8.33
C LEU A 79 -7.08 -0.09 9.43
N TYR A 80 -7.65 -0.78 10.42
CA TYR A 80 -8.20 -0.13 11.61
C TYR A 80 -7.16 0.72 12.34
N SER A 81 -5.94 0.21 12.53
CA SER A 81 -4.85 0.91 13.20
C SER A 81 -4.39 2.16 12.43
N ILE A 82 -4.34 2.09 11.09
CA ILE A 82 -4.06 3.26 10.23
C ILE A 82 -5.14 4.32 10.41
N LYS A 83 -6.41 3.90 10.33
CA LYS A 83 -7.54 4.80 10.48
C LYS A 83 -7.48 5.49 11.83
N LEU A 84 -7.41 4.75 12.93
CA LEU A 84 -7.39 5.32 14.27
C LEU A 84 -6.14 6.17 14.54
N GLY A 85 -4.99 5.79 13.98
CA GLY A 85 -3.67 6.22 14.42
C GLY A 85 -3.15 5.33 15.54
N LYS A 86 -1.82 5.19 15.64
CA LYS A 86 -1.17 4.36 16.66
C LYS A 86 0.22 4.88 17.01
N GLY A 87 0.43 5.20 18.29
CA GLY A 87 1.69 5.80 18.75
C GLY A 87 1.92 7.16 18.09
N LEU A 88 3.02 7.31 17.35
CA LEU A 88 3.33 8.52 16.59
C LEU A 88 2.66 8.57 15.21
N MET A 89 2.00 7.49 14.77
CA MET A 89 1.27 7.48 13.51
C MET A 89 -0.05 8.25 13.67
N PRO A 90 -0.27 9.36 12.94
CA PRO A 90 -1.49 10.14 13.02
C PRO A 90 -2.68 9.39 12.39
N HIS A 91 -3.89 9.78 12.80
CA HIS A 91 -5.14 9.28 12.25
C HIS A 91 -5.14 9.36 10.72
N GLY A 92 -5.46 8.26 10.05
CA GLY A 92 -5.51 8.18 8.58
C GLY A 92 -4.16 8.40 7.87
N GLY A 93 -3.03 8.35 8.59
CA GLY A 93 -1.69 8.45 8.00
C GLY A 93 -1.44 9.73 7.21
N LEU A 94 -2.05 10.86 7.63
CA LEU A 94 -2.00 12.17 6.96
C LEU A 94 -2.61 12.21 5.54
N CYS A 95 -3.37 11.18 5.12
CA CYS A 95 -3.84 11.12 3.74
C CYS A 95 -4.79 12.29 3.40
N LYS A 96 -5.68 12.68 4.32
CA LYS A 96 -6.60 13.81 4.08
C LYS A 96 -5.90 15.16 4.15
N GLU A 97 -4.79 15.22 4.85
CA GLU A 97 -3.96 16.40 5.07
C GLU A 97 -2.96 16.63 3.92
N ALA A 98 -2.71 15.61 3.08
CA ALA A 98 -1.82 15.72 1.93
C ALA A 98 -2.33 16.80 0.95
N ASN A 99 -1.46 17.75 0.63
CA ASN A 99 -1.77 18.86 -0.29
C ASN A 99 -1.56 18.43 -1.76
N VAL A 100 -2.27 17.40 -2.19
CA VAL A 100 -2.28 16.94 -3.59
C VAL A 100 -3.72 16.85 -4.12
N PRO A 101 -3.97 17.22 -5.39
CA PRO A 101 -5.27 16.99 -6.03
C PRO A 101 -5.62 15.50 -6.05
N GLN A 102 -6.91 15.17 -5.96
CA GLN A 102 -7.44 13.82 -6.17
C GLN A 102 -6.80 12.71 -5.31
N LYS A 103 -6.32 13.02 -4.10
CA LYS A 103 -5.81 12.00 -3.16
C LYS A 103 -6.86 10.91 -2.87
N ASN A 104 -6.46 9.65 -3.00
CA ASN A 104 -7.29 8.51 -2.66
C ASN A 104 -6.97 8.01 -1.25
N CYS A 105 -7.91 8.24 -0.33
CA CYS A 105 -7.83 7.80 1.06
C CYS A 105 -8.85 6.69 1.36
N SER A 106 -9.17 5.86 0.37
CA SER A 106 -10.05 4.70 0.55
C SER A 106 -9.36 3.58 1.33
N ASP A 107 -10.17 2.65 1.81
CA ASP A 107 -9.67 1.44 2.48
C ASP A 107 -8.77 0.62 1.55
N GLU A 108 -9.18 0.47 0.29
CA GLU A 108 -8.40 -0.20 -0.76
C GLU A 108 -7.03 0.48 -0.95
N ALA A 109 -7.01 1.82 -0.97
CA ALA A 109 -5.77 2.57 -1.12
C ALA A 109 -4.80 2.32 0.05
N PHE A 110 -5.32 2.27 1.27
CA PHE A 110 -4.49 1.94 2.44
C PHE A 110 -4.04 0.49 2.48
N VAL A 111 -4.90 -0.46 2.10
CA VAL A 111 -4.55 -1.89 2.01
C VAL A 111 -3.42 -2.08 1.00
N GLU A 112 -3.56 -1.49 -0.19
CA GLU A 112 -2.52 -1.56 -1.22
C GLU A 112 -1.23 -0.85 -0.78
N ALA A 113 -1.31 0.25 -0.02
CA ALA A 113 -0.13 0.91 0.53
C ALA A 113 0.58 0.07 1.61
N ILE A 114 -0.16 -0.63 2.47
CA ILE A 114 0.41 -1.60 3.42
C ILE A 114 1.13 -2.71 2.65
N ASN A 115 0.47 -3.29 1.65
CA ASN A 115 1.04 -4.33 0.81
C ASN A 115 2.30 -3.82 0.08
N TYR A 116 2.26 -2.59 -0.43
CA TYR A 116 3.41 -1.95 -1.06
C TYR A 116 4.59 -1.82 -0.10
N MET A 117 4.37 -1.31 1.11
CA MET A 117 5.45 -1.15 2.09
C MET A 117 5.95 -2.48 2.67
N ALA A 118 5.12 -3.52 2.71
CA ALA A 118 5.50 -4.82 3.27
C ALA A 118 6.26 -5.73 2.29
N GLN A 119 6.29 -5.38 1.00
CA GLN A 119 7.06 -6.11 -0.01
C GLN A 119 8.57 -6.03 0.24
N GLU A 120 9.32 -6.94 -0.35
CA GLU A 120 10.78 -6.82 -0.39
C GLU A 120 11.20 -5.79 -1.45
N LYS A 121 12.26 -5.02 -1.17
CA LYS A 121 12.79 -4.05 -2.13
C LYS A 121 13.28 -4.80 -3.37
N LYS A 122 12.63 -4.61 -4.52
CA LYS A 122 13.15 -5.10 -5.80
C LYS A 122 14.53 -4.47 -6.03
N SER A 123 15.57 -5.30 -6.13
CA SER A 123 16.93 -4.88 -6.46
C SER A 123 16.94 -4.25 -7.85
N GLY A 124 16.84 -2.92 -7.95
CA GLY A 124 16.92 -2.20 -9.23
C GLY A 124 16.19 -0.87 -9.35
N SER A 125 15.31 -0.47 -8.41
CA SER A 125 14.61 0.83 -8.52
C SER A 125 15.46 1.98 -7.96
N THR A 126 16.26 2.60 -8.81
CA THR A 126 16.94 3.88 -8.51
C THR A 126 15.96 5.04 -8.66
N ASP A 127 15.10 5.25 -7.66
CA ASP A 127 14.34 6.49 -7.53
C ASP A 127 15.21 7.54 -6.82
N ASN A 128 16.29 7.95 -7.49
CA ASN A 128 17.10 9.12 -7.11
C ASN A 128 17.26 10.01 -8.33
N LYS A 129 16.28 10.88 -8.56
CA LYS A 129 16.55 12.19 -9.17
C LYS A 129 15.66 13.23 -8.47
N ALA A 130 16.27 13.96 -7.54
CA ALA A 130 15.71 15.22 -7.09
C ALA A 130 15.71 16.19 -8.28
N PRO A 131 14.64 16.98 -8.51
CA PRO A 131 14.73 18.10 -9.42
C PRO A 131 15.66 19.17 -8.81
N GLU A 132 16.64 19.58 -9.60
CA GLU A 132 17.39 20.85 -9.41
C GLU A 132 16.45 22.04 -9.62
#